data_AF-A0A9N9JDL5-F1
#
_entry.id   AF-A0A9N9JDL5-F1
#
_cell.length_a   1.000
_cell.length_b   1.000
_cell.length_c   1.000
_cell.angle_alpha   90.00
_cell.angle_beta   90.00
_cell.angle_gamma   90.00
#
_symmetry.space_group_name_H-M   'P 1'
#
loop_
_entity.id
_entity.type
_entity.pdbx_description
1 polymer ?
#
loop_
_entity_poly.entity_id
_entity_poly.type
_entity_poly.pdbx_seq_one_letter_code
_entity_poly.pdbx_strand_id
1 'polypeptide(L)'
;MSCRTVFASEISASYRWMKRSFPSCLLQRLVLKPFREELKNTINARGIHPKLVGFLANQDPAALKYAESTAKTCAETGVVFELKKCNREDLEDEIVKANEEESINGIMVYYPVFGDRQDQYLQNVVDSSKDVEGLCHKSEIVGRPLAALLANDGGKVYSVDINGIQEFNRGTGLRLKKHEVVDTKLKLEDVVPISDVVITGVPSPTYKLPTSLLRDGAIAINFSTCKNFEDNVKEKAGIYVPSIGKVTIAMLERNLLRLYDYQMSKTG
;
A
#
# COMPACT_ATOMS: atom_id res chain seq x y z
N MET A 1 15.87 -3.38 10.28
CA MET A 1 15.07 -2.16 10.04
C MET A 1 15.44 -1.56 8.69
N SER A 2 14.75 -1.97 7.63
CA SER A 2 15.05 -1.57 6.26
C SER A 2 13.73 -1.44 5.51
N CYS A 3 13.18 -0.24 5.47
CA CYS A 3 12.20 0.12 4.44
C CYS A 3 12.33 1.62 4.17
N ARG A 4 12.40 1.93 2.88
CA ARG A 4 12.95 3.15 2.29
C ARG A 4 11.97 3.59 1.19
N THR A 5 12.37 4.53 0.36
CA THR A 5 11.73 4.95 -0.89
C THR A 5 10.94 6.26 -0.82
N VAL A 6 11.61 7.27 -1.40
CA VAL A 6 11.03 8.37 -2.16
C VAL A 6 10.82 7.86 -3.58
N PHE A 7 9.58 7.84 -4.09
CA PHE A 7 9.30 7.62 -5.51
C PHE A 7 9.19 8.94 -6.21
N ALA A 8 9.94 9.09 -7.29
CA ALA A 8 9.99 10.26 -8.13
C ALA A 8 9.61 9.81 -9.53
N SER A 9 8.38 10.08 -9.99
CA SER A 9 7.99 9.78 -11.38
C SER A 9 7.83 11.03 -12.23
N GLU A 10 8.45 11.05 -13.40
CA GLU A 10 8.28 12.07 -14.44
C GLU A 10 7.26 11.54 -15.47
N ILE A 11 6.12 12.21 -15.63
CA ILE A 11 5.08 11.83 -16.62
C ILE A 11 5.14 12.81 -17.79
N SER A 12 5.65 12.37 -18.93
CA SER A 12 5.71 13.21 -20.14
C SER A 12 4.31 13.46 -20.73
N ALA A 13 3.85 14.69 -20.55
CA ALA A 13 2.91 15.50 -21.36
C ALA A 13 1.70 14.79 -22.03
N SER A 14 0.48 15.14 -21.57
CA SER A 14 -0.56 15.85 -22.37
C SER A 14 -1.95 15.83 -21.72
N TYR A 15 -2.15 16.37 -20.52
CA TYR A 15 -3.51 16.70 -20.05
C TYR A 15 -3.53 18.01 -19.28
N ARG A 16 -3.87 19.07 -20.02
CA ARG A 16 -4.12 20.42 -19.49
C ARG A 16 -5.58 20.52 -19.07
N TRP A 17 -5.92 20.22 -17.82
CA TRP A 17 -7.20 20.62 -17.23
C TRP A 17 -7.09 21.04 -15.74
N MET A 18 -7.56 22.27 -15.51
CA MET A 18 -8.13 22.83 -14.28
C MET A 18 -7.18 23.27 -13.14
N LYS A 19 -6.60 24.47 -13.31
CA LYS A 19 -6.28 25.37 -12.18
C LYS A 19 -7.58 25.85 -11.52
N ARG A 20 -7.92 25.30 -10.36
CA ARG A 20 -8.86 25.89 -9.40
C ARG A 20 -8.36 25.53 -8.01
N SER A 21 -8.53 26.40 -7.04
CA SER A 21 -8.10 26.16 -5.66
C SER A 21 -8.88 24.97 -5.10
N PHE A 22 -8.24 23.82 -4.93
CA PHE A 22 -8.88 22.56 -4.51
C PHE A 22 -8.48 22.20 -3.07
N PRO A 23 -9.43 21.85 -2.19
CA PRO A 23 -9.12 21.47 -0.82
C PRO A 23 -8.31 20.16 -0.75
N SER A 24 -7.32 20.16 0.13
CA SER A 24 -6.34 19.10 0.35
C SER A 24 -6.96 17.83 0.96
N CYS A 25 -7.55 16.95 0.14
CA CYS A 25 -7.57 15.47 0.28
C CYS A 25 -8.35 14.83 -0.89
N LEU A 26 -7.94 15.08 -2.14
CA LEU A 26 -8.70 14.66 -3.33
C LEU A 26 -8.77 13.13 -3.47
N LEU A 27 -7.66 12.42 -3.21
CA LEU A 27 -7.53 10.99 -3.45
C LEU A 27 -8.45 10.15 -2.54
N GLN A 28 -8.51 10.50 -1.24
CA GLN A 28 -9.39 9.79 -0.30
C GLN A 28 -10.87 10.00 -0.66
N ARG A 29 -11.26 11.19 -1.10
CA ARG A 29 -12.67 11.47 -1.42
C ARG A 29 -13.09 10.92 -2.77
N LEU A 30 -12.25 11.05 -3.79
CA LEU A 30 -12.57 10.65 -5.16
C LEU A 30 -12.40 9.16 -5.41
N VAL A 31 -11.48 8.49 -4.71
CA VAL A 31 -11.23 7.05 -4.94
C VAL A 31 -12.02 6.20 -3.95
N LEU A 32 -11.96 6.48 -2.65
CA LEU A 32 -12.54 5.58 -1.64
C LEU A 32 -14.06 5.53 -1.67
N LYS A 33 -14.71 6.68 -1.81
CA LYS A 33 -16.16 6.75 -1.72
C LYS A 33 -16.84 5.93 -2.83
N PRO A 34 -16.57 6.16 -4.12
CA PRO A 34 -17.21 5.36 -5.17
C PRO A 34 -16.81 3.88 -5.06
N PHE A 35 -15.57 3.59 -4.67
CA PHE A 35 -15.09 2.23 -4.54
C PHE A 35 -15.77 1.44 -3.40
N ARG A 36 -15.97 2.05 -2.24
CA ARG A 36 -16.72 1.43 -1.12
C ARG A 36 -18.17 1.17 -1.49
N GLU A 37 -18.81 2.11 -2.19
CA GLU A 37 -20.18 1.92 -2.68
C GLU A 37 -20.27 0.79 -3.72
N GLU A 38 -19.30 0.69 -4.64
CA GLU A 38 -19.21 -0.41 -5.60
C GLU A 38 -19.06 -1.77 -4.91
N LEU A 39 -18.15 -1.88 -3.94
CA LEU A 39 -17.97 -3.10 -3.14
C LEU A 39 -19.26 -3.48 -2.43
N LYS A 40 -19.88 -2.52 -1.72
CA LYS A 40 -21.14 -2.73 -1.00
C LYS A 40 -22.26 -3.19 -1.91
N ASN A 41 -22.42 -2.55 -3.06
CA ASN A 41 -23.43 -2.92 -4.04
C ASN A 41 -23.17 -4.33 -4.61
N THR A 42 -21.91 -4.68 -4.85
CA THR A 42 -21.52 -6.00 -5.34
C THR A 42 -21.83 -7.09 -4.32
N ILE A 43 -21.45 -6.89 -3.06
CA ILE A 43 -21.71 -7.83 -1.95
C ILE A 43 -23.22 -8.03 -1.78
N ASN A 44 -23.98 -6.94 -1.73
CA ASN A 44 -25.43 -6.99 -1.55
C ASN A 44 -26.16 -7.61 -2.75
N ALA A 45 -25.81 -7.22 -3.98
CA ALA A 45 -26.46 -7.74 -5.19
C ALA A 45 -26.22 -9.24 -5.38
N ARG A 46 -25.06 -9.74 -4.92
CA ARG A 46 -24.72 -11.17 -4.97
C ARG A 46 -25.22 -11.95 -3.75
N GLY A 47 -25.64 -11.27 -2.68
CA GLY A 47 -26.04 -11.92 -1.43
C GLY A 47 -24.93 -12.72 -0.76
N ILE A 48 -23.67 -12.29 -0.93
CA ILE A 48 -22.50 -13.00 -0.37
C ILE A 48 -22.06 -12.36 0.95
N HIS A 49 -21.40 -13.14 1.79
CA HIS A 49 -20.88 -12.71 3.09
C HIS A 49 -19.43 -13.14 3.26
N PRO A 50 -18.48 -12.58 2.49
CA PRO A 50 -17.08 -12.96 2.61
C PRO A 50 -16.55 -12.64 4.02
N LYS A 51 -15.88 -13.62 4.63
CA LYS A 51 -15.31 -13.48 5.97
C LYS A 51 -13.80 -13.20 5.91
N LEU A 52 -13.39 -12.12 6.56
CA LEU A 52 -12.00 -11.71 6.77
C LEU A 52 -11.63 -11.85 8.25
N VAL A 53 -10.57 -12.59 8.55
CA VAL A 53 -9.99 -12.68 9.89
C VAL A 53 -8.69 -11.87 9.94
N GLY A 54 -8.58 -10.97 10.92
CA GLY A 54 -7.38 -10.20 11.19
C GLY A 54 -6.70 -10.67 12.48
N PHE A 55 -5.41 -10.97 12.43
CA PHE A 55 -4.63 -11.38 13.61
C PHE A 55 -3.77 -10.24 14.16
N LEU A 56 -4.06 -9.81 15.39
CA LEU A 56 -3.30 -8.80 16.10
C LEU A 56 -2.51 -9.45 17.25
N ALA A 57 -1.20 -9.58 17.07
CA ALA A 57 -0.30 -10.25 18.01
C ALA A 57 0.77 -9.32 18.63
N ASN A 58 0.57 -8.01 18.51
CA ASN A 58 1.44 -6.99 19.10
C ASN A 58 0.61 -6.00 19.95
N GLN A 59 1.31 -5.17 20.72
CA GLN A 59 0.71 -4.10 21.53
C GLN A 59 0.90 -2.71 20.89
N ASP A 60 1.23 -2.64 19.59
CA ASP A 60 1.46 -1.36 18.93
C ASP A 60 0.13 -0.58 18.82
N PRO A 61 0.02 0.62 19.43
CA PRO A 61 -1.17 1.45 19.33
C PRO A 61 -1.52 1.83 17.88
N ALA A 62 -0.54 1.90 16.98
CA ALA A 62 -0.77 2.15 15.56
C ALA A 62 -1.45 0.96 14.87
N ALA A 63 -0.99 -0.26 15.17
CA ALA A 63 -1.60 -1.49 14.67
C ALA A 63 -3.04 -1.65 15.17
N LEU A 64 -3.29 -1.38 16.45
CA LEU A 64 -4.64 -1.42 17.02
C LEU A 64 -5.60 -0.44 16.31
N LYS A 65 -5.17 0.82 16.13
CA LYS A 65 -5.98 1.83 15.42
C LYS A 65 -6.24 1.45 13.96
N TYR A 66 -5.26 0.80 13.32
CA TYR A 66 -5.42 0.30 11.96
C TYR A 66 -6.44 -0.85 11.91
N ALA A 67 -6.38 -1.79 12.87
CA ALA A 67 -7.36 -2.87 13.00
C ALA A 67 -8.79 -2.36 13.25
N GLU A 68 -8.96 -1.36 14.10
CA GLU A 68 -10.25 -0.68 14.30
C GLU A 68 -10.76 -0.02 13.02
N SER A 69 -9.86 0.58 12.23
CA SER A 69 -10.20 1.19 10.94
C SER A 69 -10.61 0.14 9.90
N THR A 70 -9.97 -1.03 9.91
CA THR A 70 -10.35 -2.19 9.09
C THR A 70 -11.75 -2.65 9.46
N ALA A 71 -12.01 -2.92 10.75
CA ALA A 71 -13.32 -3.35 11.24
C ALA A 71 -14.45 -2.40 10.82
N LYS A 72 -14.20 -1.08 10.97
CA LYS A 72 -15.17 -0.07 10.56
C LYS A 72 -15.46 -0.11 9.05
N THR A 73 -14.42 -0.26 8.23
CA THR A 73 -14.60 -0.27 6.76
C THR A 73 -15.33 -1.52 6.31
N CYS A 74 -15.00 -2.69 6.87
CA CYS A 74 -15.68 -3.95 6.56
C CYS A 74 -17.17 -3.89 6.92
N ALA A 75 -17.50 -3.30 8.07
CA ALA A 75 -18.89 -3.08 8.48
C ALA A 75 -19.66 -2.15 7.52
N GLU A 76 -18.99 -1.16 6.92
CA GLU A 76 -19.60 -0.25 5.94
C GLU A 76 -19.89 -0.95 4.60
N THR A 77 -19.04 -1.91 4.19
CA THR A 77 -19.13 -2.61 2.89
C THR A 77 -19.89 -3.93 2.94
N GLY A 78 -20.14 -4.48 4.13
CA GLY A 78 -20.87 -5.75 4.31
C GLY A 78 -19.96 -6.98 4.40
N VAL A 79 -18.65 -6.77 4.53
CA VAL A 79 -17.67 -7.83 4.81
C VAL A 79 -17.78 -8.26 6.27
N VAL A 80 -17.80 -9.57 6.53
CA VAL A 80 -17.77 -10.11 7.89
C VAL A 80 -16.34 -10.05 8.40
N PHE A 81 -16.06 -9.23 9.40
CA PHE A 81 -14.72 -9.07 9.96
C PHE A 81 -14.62 -9.60 11.39
N GLU A 82 -13.61 -10.43 11.64
CA GLU A 82 -13.27 -10.95 12.97
C GLU A 82 -11.83 -10.55 13.32
N LEU A 83 -11.67 -9.80 14.42
CA LEU A 83 -10.34 -9.46 14.95
C LEU A 83 -9.96 -10.47 16.05
N LYS A 84 -8.98 -11.32 15.76
CA LYS A 84 -8.39 -12.24 16.74
C LYS A 84 -7.16 -11.60 17.36
N LYS A 85 -7.22 -11.35 18.68
CA LYS A 85 -6.06 -10.98 19.48
C LYS A 85 -5.47 -12.25 20.08
N CYS A 86 -4.21 -12.53 19.79
CA CYS A 86 -3.51 -13.72 20.28
C CYS A 86 -2.12 -13.34 20.77
N ASN A 87 -1.47 -14.24 21.52
CA ASN A 87 -0.05 -14.07 21.77
C ASN A 87 0.72 -14.31 20.47
N ARG A 88 1.86 -13.63 20.32
CA ARG A 88 2.76 -13.85 19.17
C ARG A 88 3.26 -15.29 19.05
N GLU A 89 3.38 -16.00 20.17
CA GLU A 89 3.81 -17.40 20.24
C GLU A 89 2.75 -18.37 19.72
N ASP A 90 1.46 -18.03 19.86
CA ASP A 90 0.32 -18.85 19.41
C ASP A 90 -0.13 -18.48 17.99
N LEU A 91 0.44 -17.43 17.39
CA LEU A 91 -0.04 -16.84 16.14
C LEU A 91 0.02 -17.81 14.97
N GLU A 92 1.10 -18.58 14.85
CA GLU A 92 1.26 -19.54 13.77
C GLU A 92 0.16 -20.61 13.80
N ASP A 93 -0.09 -21.21 14.96
CA ASP A 93 -1.14 -22.22 15.15
C ASP A 93 -2.53 -21.65 14.82
N GLU A 94 -2.80 -20.41 15.22
CA GLU A 94 -4.06 -19.75 14.91
C GLU A 94 -4.23 -19.46 13.40
N ILE A 95 -3.14 -19.11 12.69
CA ILE A 95 -3.15 -18.96 11.23
C ILE A 95 -3.41 -20.31 10.57
N VAL A 96 -2.75 -21.39 11.01
CA VAL A 96 -2.94 -22.74 10.46
C VAL A 96 -4.39 -23.19 10.61
N LYS A 97 -5.00 -23.02 11.79
CA LYS A 97 -6.43 -23.31 12.00
C LYS A 97 -7.32 -22.50 11.06
N ALA A 98 -7.02 -21.20 10.88
CA ALA A 98 -7.80 -20.35 10.00
C ALA A 98 -7.64 -20.69 8.51
N ASN A 99 -6.47 -21.19 8.10
CA ASN A 99 -6.23 -21.70 6.75
C ASN A 99 -7.14 -22.89 6.43
N GLU A 100 -7.37 -23.78 7.38
CA GLU A 100 -8.22 -24.98 7.20
C GLU A 100 -9.73 -24.68 7.27
N GLU A 101 -10.13 -23.57 7.91
CA GLU A 101 -11.54 -23.24 8.10
C GLU A 101 -12.18 -22.70 6.80
N GLU A 102 -13.05 -23.49 6.17
CA GLU A 102 -13.75 -23.11 4.91
C GLU A 102 -14.63 -21.86 5.04
N SER A 103 -15.09 -21.54 6.26
CA SER A 103 -15.90 -20.35 6.53
C SER A 103 -15.10 -19.04 6.38
N ILE A 104 -13.76 -19.12 6.43
CA ILE A 104 -12.84 -17.98 6.32
C ILE A 104 -12.36 -17.84 4.88
N ASN A 105 -12.63 -16.69 4.27
CA ASN A 105 -12.23 -16.42 2.89
C ASN A 105 -10.96 -15.57 2.78
N GLY A 106 -10.58 -14.87 3.84
CA GLY A 106 -9.36 -14.09 3.87
C GLY A 106 -8.74 -13.97 5.25
N ILE A 107 -7.42 -13.85 5.27
CA ILE A 107 -6.58 -13.71 6.45
C ILE A 107 -5.65 -12.52 6.24
N MET A 108 -5.50 -11.70 7.27
CA MET A 108 -4.49 -10.65 7.36
C MET A 108 -3.80 -10.65 8.72
N VAL A 109 -2.53 -10.22 8.77
CA VAL A 109 -1.74 -10.20 10.01
C VAL A 109 -1.21 -8.79 10.24
N TYR A 110 -1.41 -8.25 11.44
CA TYR A 110 -0.96 -6.90 11.78
C TYR A 110 0.51 -6.94 12.24
N TYR A 111 1.43 -6.68 11.30
CA TYR A 111 2.88 -6.57 11.55
C TYR A 111 3.29 -5.22 12.16
N PRO A 112 4.48 -5.12 12.80
CA PRO A 112 5.43 -6.21 13.10
C PRO A 112 4.95 -7.11 14.24
N VAL A 113 5.26 -8.40 14.20
CA VAL A 113 4.94 -9.35 15.29
C VAL A 113 6.17 -9.59 16.14
N PHE A 114 7.26 -10.03 15.52
CA PHE A 114 8.57 -10.21 16.13
C PHE A 114 9.54 -9.09 15.72
N GLY A 115 9.33 -8.46 14.56
CA GLY A 115 10.18 -7.38 14.04
C GLY A 115 11.49 -7.85 13.41
N ASP A 116 11.63 -9.15 13.18
CA ASP A 116 12.78 -9.80 12.54
C ASP A 116 12.33 -10.71 11.37
N ARG A 117 13.17 -11.68 10.99
CA ARG A 117 12.89 -12.62 9.88
C ARG A 117 11.71 -13.56 10.16
N GLN A 118 11.29 -13.72 11.41
CA GLN A 118 10.13 -14.54 11.76
C GLN A 118 8.84 -13.97 11.18
N ASP A 119 8.75 -12.65 11.01
CA ASP A 119 7.58 -12.03 10.37
C ASP A 119 7.43 -12.48 8.90
N GLN A 120 8.54 -12.70 8.18
CA GLN A 120 8.51 -13.25 6.81
C GLN A 120 8.13 -14.72 6.79
N TYR A 121 8.57 -15.49 7.79
CA TYR A 121 8.12 -16.86 7.93
C TYR A 121 6.60 -16.91 8.10
N LEU A 122 6.05 -16.10 9.02
CA LEU A 122 4.59 -15.99 9.24
C LEU A 122 3.83 -15.56 7.97
N GLN A 123 4.39 -14.65 7.15
CA GLN A 123 3.77 -14.27 5.86
C GLN A 123 3.60 -15.45 4.92
N ASN A 124 4.49 -16.44 4.97
CA ASN A 124 4.43 -17.65 4.14
C ASN A 124 3.57 -18.76 4.77
N VAL A 125 3.18 -18.65 6.05
CA VAL A 125 2.23 -19.58 6.70
C VAL A 125 0.80 -19.32 6.23
N VAL A 126 0.45 -18.07 5.90
CA VAL A 126 -0.89 -17.73 5.37
C VAL A 126 -1.09 -18.39 4.00
N ASP A 127 -2.20 -19.13 3.85
CA ASP A 127 -2.51 -19.79 2.59
C ASP A 127 -2.71 -18.76 1.47
N SER A 128 -2.06 -18.98 0.32
CA SER A 128 -2.12 -18.06 -0.83
C SER A 128 -3.54 -17.79 -1.36
N SER A 129 -4.49 -18.71 -1.14
CA SER A 129 -5.89 -18.54 -1.51
C SER A 129 -6.70 -17.73 -0.50
N LYS A 130 -6.13 -17.41 0.67
CA LYS A 130 -6.72 -16.58 1.73
C LYS A 130 -5.88 -15.33 2.07
N ASP A 131 -4.69 -15.17 1.51
CA ASP A 131 -3.81 -14.02 1.74
C ASP A 131 -4.32 -12.74 1.03
N VAL A 132 -5.09 -11.90 1.75
CA VAL A 132 -5.65 -10.66 1.19
C VAL A 132 -4.60 -9.56 0.98
N GLU A 133 -3.45 -9.65 1.66
CA GLU A 133 -2.34 -8.71 1.54
C GLU A 133 -1.37 -9.10 0.41
N GLY A 134 -1.45 -10.36 -0.03
CA GLY A 134 -0.61 -10.98 -1.03
C GLY A 134 0.86 -11.00 -0.61
N LEU A 135 1.16 -11.12 0.68
CA LEU A 135 2.52 -11.10 1.24
C LEU A 135 3.26 -12.43 1.07
N CYS A 136 2.55 -13.52 0.82
CA CYS A 136 3.13 -14.84 0.57
C CYS A 136 4.16 -14.76 -0.57
N HIS A 137 5.37 -15.28 -0.32
CA HIS A 137 6.53 -15.26 -1.24
C HIS A 137 7.01 -13.87 -1.69
N LYS A 138 6.62 -12.77 -1.05
CA LYS A 138 7.16 -11.43 -1.40
C LYS A 138 8.59 -11.25 -0.88
N SER A 139 9.45 -10.71 -1.74
CA SER A 139 10.82 -10.30 -1.40
C SER A 139 10.83 -9.10 -0.45
N GLU A 140 11.81 -9.03 0.46
CA GLU A 140 12.05 -7.93 1.43
C GLU A 140 12.18 -6.53 0.80
N ILE A 141 12.31 -6.43 -0.53
CA ILE A 141 12.58 -5.17 -1.19
C ILE A 141 11.30 -4.39 -1.38
N VAL A 142 10.91 -3.68 -0.32
CA VAL A 142 9.79 -2.74 -0.37
C VAL A 142 10.10 -1.64 -1.38
N GLY A 143 9.13 -1.37 -2.25
CA GLY A 143 9.18 -0.27 -3.21
C GLY A 143 9.75 -0.62 -4.59
N ARG A 144 10.69 -1.57 -4.72
CA ARG A 144 11.15 -2.03 -6.05
C ARG A 144 10.05 -2.62 -6.91
N PRO A 145 9.12 -3.45 -6.39
CA PRO A 145 7.98 -3.94 -7.18
C PRO A 145 7.09 -2.82 -7.71
N LEU A 146 6.85 -1.77 -6.90
CA LEU A 146 6.07 -0.61 -7.33
C LEU A 146 6.85 0.22 -8.36
N ALA A 147 8.16 0.39 -8.18
CA ALA A 147 9.01 1.12 -9.13
C ALA A 147 9.07 0.39 -10.48
N ALA A 148 9.23 -0.93 -10.46
CA ALA A 148 9.18 -1.80 -11.61
C ALA A 148 7.82 -1.76 -12.33
N LEU A 149 6.72 -1.77 -11.57
CA LEU A 149 5.37 -1.67 -12.12
C LEU A 149 5.17 -0.34 -12.86
N LEU A 150 5.44 0.78 -12.18
CA LEU A 150 5.31 2.11 -12.75
C LEU A 150 6.25 2.30 -13.94
N ALA A 151 7.47 1.78 -13.88
CA ALA A 151 8.42 1.85 -14.98
C ALA A 151 8.02 0.99 -16.17
N ASN A 152 7.46 -0.19 -15.93
CA ASN A 152 6.89 -1.02 -16.99
C ASN A 152 5.73 -0.32 -17.72
N ASP A 153 4.97 0.52 -17.01
CA ASP A 153 3.90 1.34 -17.57
C ASP A 153 4.40 2.65 -18.23
N GLY A 154 5.73 2.82 -18.33
CA GLY A 154 6.38 3.93 -19.03
C GLY A 154 6.80 5.10 -18.12
N GLY A 155 6.64 4.97 -16.81
CA GLY A 155 7.18 5.93 -15.86
C GLY A 155 8.71 5.89 -15.81
N LYS A 156 9.35 7.05 -15.69
CA LYS A 156 10.73 7.11 -15.19
C LYS A 156 10.66 7.19 -13.68
N VAL A 157 11.23 6.24 -12.94
CA VAL A 157 11.08 6.16 -11.48
C VAL A 157 12.43 6.15 -10.79
N TYR A 158 12.68 7.09 -9.88
CA TYR A 158 13.81 7.00 -8.97
C TYR A 158 13.37 6.32 -7.67
N SER A 159 14.04 5.22 -7.33
CA SER A 159 13.88 4.52 -6.06
C SER A 159 15.02 4.93 -5.11
N VAL A 160 14.68 5.66 -4.06
CA VAL A 160 15.65 6.23 -3.12
C VAL A 160 15.76 5.43 -1.83
N ASP A 161 16.98 5.10 -1.43
CA ASP A 161 17.23 4.21 -0.31
C ASP A 161 18.54 4.64 0.42
N ILE A 162 18.84 4.16 1.65
CA ILE A 162 20.05 4.63 2.37
C ILE A 162 21.37 4.11 1.75
N ASN A 163 21.31 3.15 0.81
CA ASN A 163 22.46 2.68 0.05
C ASN A 163 22.64 3.48 -1.26
N GLY A 164 21.62 4.23 -1.71
CA GLY A 164 21.72 5.10 -2.88
C GLY A 164 20.40 5.23 -3.66
N ILE A 165 20.51 5.72 -4.89
CA ILE A 165 19.39 5.95 -5.80
C ILE A 165 19.53 5.10 -7.05
N GLN A 166 18.47 4.37 -7.35
CA GLN A 166 18.35 3.57 -8.58
C GLN A 166 17.29 4.18 -9.49
N GLU A 167 17.59 4.30 -10.78
CA GLU A 167 16.64 4.71 -11.80
C GLU A 167 16.02 3.47 -12.46
N PHE A 168 14.69 3.45 -12.52
CA PHE A 168 13.90 2.46 -13.24
C PHE A 168 13.26 3.16 -14.44
N ASN A 169 13.48 2.63 -15.65
CA ASN A 169 12.96 3.23 -16.87
C ASN A 169 12.76 2.15 -17.94
N ARG A 170 11.70 2.26 -18.74
CA ARG A 170 11.47 1.40 -19.92
C ARG A 170 11.92 2.05 -21.24
N GLY A 171 12.56 3.21 -21.17
CA GLY A 171 13.03 3.97 -22.32
C GLY A 171 11.89 4.63 -23.10
N THR A 172 12.21 5.30 -24.20
CA THR A 172 11.22 5.96 -25.06
C THR A 172 10.70 5.02 -26.17
N GLY A 173 9.38 4.94 -26.29
CA GLY A 173 8.67 4.06 -27.24
C GLY A 173 8.55 2.60 -26.76
N LEU A 174 7.80 1.77 -27.49
CA LEU A 174 7.57 0.34 -27.16
C LEU A 174 8.79 -0.56 -27.44
N ARG A 175 10.00 -0.01 -27.47
CA ARG A 175 11.23 -0.71 -27.89
C ARG A 175 11.69 -1.74 -26.86
N LEU A 176 11.59 -1.42 -25.57
CA LEU A 176 11.94 -2.35 -24.50
C LEU A 176 10.69 -3.09 -24.02
N LYS A 177 10.80 -4.41 -23.86
CA LYS A 177 9.71 -5.26 -23.36
C LYS A 177 9.51 -5.17 -21.85
N LYS A 178 10.52 -4.68 -21.12
CA LYS A 178 10.54 -4.54 -19.65
C LYS A 178 11.38 -3.32 -19.26
N HIS A 179 11.17 -2.82 -18.05
CA HIS A 179 12.02 -1.80 -17.45
C HIS A 179 13.47 -2.29 -17.29
N GLU A 180 14.39 -1.34 -17.31
CA GLU A 180 15.79 -1.50 -16.91
C GLU A 180 16.01 -0.78 -15.58
N VAL A 181 17.03 -1.22 -14.84
CA VAL A 181 17.42 -0.65 -13.55
C VAL A 181 18.86 -0.21 -13.65
N VAL A 182 19.12 1.06 -13.33
CA VAL A 182 20.45 1.66 -13.41
C VAL A 182 20.79 2.27 -12.05
N ASP A 183 21.94 1.88 -11.49
CA ASP A 183 22.49 2.56 -10.31
C ASP A 183 22.97 3.95 -10.69
N THR A 184 22.61 4.95 -9.89
CA THR A 184 22.94 6.36 -10.17
C THR A 184 23.83 6.93 -9.08
N LYS A 185 24.56 7.99 -9.42
CA LYS A 185 25.31 8.83 -8.46
C LYS A 185 24.49 10.02 -7.95
N LEU A 186 23.23 10.11 -8.36
CA LEU A 186 22.33 11.18 -7.99
C LEU A 186 22.00 11.11 -6.50
N LYS A 187 21.69 12.27 -5.92
CA LYS A 187 21.22 12.40 -4.55
C LYS A 187 19.77 12.84 -4.51
N LEU A 188 19.21 12.87 -3.31
CA LEU A 188 17.82 13.26 -3.08
C LEU A 188 17.56 14.68 -3.62
N GLU A 189 18.54 15.56 -3.47
CA GLU A 189 18.49 16.95 -3.91
C GLU A 189 18.47 17.09 -5.44
N ASP A 190 18.92 16.07 -6.17
CA ASP A 190 18.91 16.07 -7.64
C ASP A 190 17.57 15.54 -8.19
N VAL A 191 16.95 14.57 -7.51
CA VAL A 191 15.78 13.86 -8.04
C VAL A 191 14.44 14.45 -7.58
N VAL A 192 14.34 14.94 -6.34
CA VAL A 192 13.07 15.46 -5.81
C VAL A 192 12.60 16.72 -6.56
N PRO A 193 13.47 17.70 -6.90
CA PRO A 193 13.03 18.91 -7.61
C PRO A 193 12.52 18.68 -9.03
N ILE A 194 12.90 17.58 -9.68
CA ILE A 194 12.46 17.24 -11.04
C ILE A 194 11.20 16.35 -11.05
N SER A 195 10.77 15.85 -9.89
CA SER A 195 9.69 14.87 -9.78
C SER A 195 8.30 15.50 -9.83
N ASP A 196 7.39 14.93 -10.63
CA ASP A 196 5.97 15.32 -10.61
C ASP A 196 5.22 14.70 -9.44
N VAL A 197 5.58 13.47 -9.07
CA VAL A 197 5.00 12.71 -7.97
C VAL A 197 6.11 12.31 -7.01
N VAL A 198 5.90 12.56 -5.71
CA VAL A 198 6.82 12.24 -4.62
C VAL A 198 6.09 11.38 -3.58
N ILE A 199 6.48 10.10 -3.46
CA ILE A 199 5.87 9.16 -2.49
C ILE A 199 6.88 8.80 -1.42
N THR A 200 6.58 8.99 -0.13
CA THR A 200 7.48 8.65 0.99
C THR A 200 6.98 7.46 1.80
N GLY A 201 7.83 6.46 2.04
CA GLY A 201 7.52 5.25 2.81
C GLY A 201 8.49 4.94 3.97
N VAL A 202 9.10 5.95 4.59
CA VAL A 202 10.14 5.76 5.61
C VAL A 202 9.49 5.46 6.98
N PRO A 203 9.74 4.29 7.60
CA PRO A 203 9.16 3.88 8.88
C PRO A 203 9.92 4.52 10.05
N SER A 204 10.15 5.82 9.98
CA SER A 204 10.79 6.59 11.03
C SER A 204 10.02 7.88 11.28
N PRO A 205 9.66 8.20 12.54
CA PRO A 205 9.03 9.45 12.88
C PRO A 205 9.99 10.64 12.76
N THR A 206 11.31 10.41 12.82
CA THR A 206 12.33 11.45 12.73
C THR A 206 12.62 11.88 11.31
N TYR A 207 12.32 11.04 10.32
CA TYR A 207 12.51 11.40 8.93
C TYR A 207 11.48 12.46 8.48
N LYS A 208 11.99 13.51 7.83
CA LYS A 208 11.21 14.56 7.20
C LYS A 208 11.83 14.90 5.85
N LEU A 209 11.04 14.81 4.78
CA LEU A 209 11.43 15.28 3.46
C LEU A 209 11.36 16.81 3.45
N PRO A 210 12.46 17.51 3.15
CA PRO A 210 12.46 18.97 3.09
C PRO A 210 11.48 19.48 2.02
N THR A 211 10.53 20.32 2.43
CA THR A 211 9.57 20.92 1.49
C THR A 211 10.28 21.80 0.47
N SER A 212 11.44 22.37 0.81
CA SER A 212 12.26 23.17 -0.11
C SER A 212 12.66 22.41 -1.38
N LEU A 213 12.85 21.09 -1.30
CA LEU A 213 13.21 20.25 -2.46
C LEU A 213 12.02 19.94 -3.37
N LEU A 214 10.79 20.04 -2.87
CA LEU A 214 9.61 19.73 -3.67
C LEU A 214 9.46 20.74 -4.82
N ARG A 215 9.11 20.21 -5.99
CA ARG A 215 8.65 20.99 -7.13
C ARG A 215 7.28 21.61 -6.84
N ASP A 216 7.08 22.86 -7.25
CA ASP A 216 5.78 23.52 -7.14
C ASP A 216 4.72 22.76 -7.96
N GLY A 217 3.60 22.45 -7.31
CA GLY A 217 2.52 21.67 -7.91
C GLY A 217 2.71 20.15 -7.84
N ALA A 218 3.79 19.64 -7.24
CA ALA A 218 4.03 18.20 -7.13
C ALA A 218 2.92 17.48 -6.35
N ILE A 219 2.70 16.21 -6.68
CA ILE A 219 1.81 15.31 -5.93
C ILE A 219 2.64 14.65 -4.82
N ALA A 220 2.34 14.97 -3.56
CA ALA A 220 3.01 14.41 -2.40
C ALA A 220 2.14 13.30 -1.76
N ILE A 221 2.67 12.09 -1.60
CA ILE A 221 1.94 10.94 -1.02
C ILE A 221 2.73 10.36 0.14
N ASN A 222 2.15 10.38 1.33
CA ASN A 222 2.72 9.74 2.52
C ASN A 222 2.20 8.30 2.63
N PHE A 223 3.04 7.34 2.26
CA PHE A 223 2.75 5.91 2.35
C PHE A 223 3.00 5.37 3.77
N SER A 224 3.99 5.93 4.48
CA SER A 224 4.36 5.49 5.84
C SER A 224 3.25 5.72 6.87
N THR A 225 3.26 4.92 7.94
CA THR A 225 2.47 5.21 9.15
C THR A 225 3.00 6.43 9.90
N CYS A 226 4.27 6.77 9.69
CA CYS A 226 4.89 7.99 10.18
C CYS A 226 4.65 9.15 9.22
N LYS A 227 4.52 10.37 9.76
CA LYS A 227 4.47 11.59 8.95
C LYS A 227 5.88 11.88 8.41
N ASN A 228 6.12 11.65 7.13
CA ASN A 228 7.43 11.82 6.50
C ASN A 228 7.60 13.15 5.76
N PHE A 229 6.54 13.94 5.56
CA PHE A 229 6.64 15.30 5.02
C PHE A 229 6.64 16.33 6.15
N GLU A 230 7.33 17.46 5.93
CA GLU A 230 7.22 18.63 6.80
C GLU A 230 5.79 19.20 6.81
N ASP A 231 5.45 19.95 7.85
CA ASP A 231 4.09 20.47 8.07
C ASP A 231 3.66 21.45 6.98
N ASN A 232 4.61 22.16 6.39
CA ASN A 232 4.43 23.14 5.32
C ASN A 232 4.37 22.53 3.91
N VAL A 233 4.32 21.19 3.76
CA VAL A 233 4.23 20.52 2.44
C VAL A 233 3.14 21.07 1.53
N LYS A 234 2.03 21.53 2.10
CA LYS A 234 0.87 22.08 1.38
C LYS A 234 1.16 23.42 0.69
N GLU A 235 2.24 24.11 1.05
CA GLU A 235 2.65 25.36 0.41
C GLU A 235 3.19 25.12 -1.00
N LYS A 236 3.80 23.95 -1.25
CA LYS A 236 4.34 23.57 -2.57
C LYS A 236 3.52 22.50 -3.29
N ALA A 237 3.01 21.51 -2.57
CA ALA A 237 2.33 20.37 -3.18
C ALA A 237 0.98 20.80 -3.79
N GLY A 238 0.76 20.48 -5.06
CA GLY A 238 -0.53 20.70 -5.72
C GLY A 238 -1.60 19.73 -5.20
N ILE A 239 -1.18 18.51 -4.85
CA ILE A 239 -2.02 17.50 -4.20
C ILE A 239 -1.19 16.86 -3.08
N TYR A 240 -1.77 16.75 -1.88
CA TYR A 240 -1.15 16.06 -0.76
C TYR A 240 -2.07 14.96 -0.22
N VAL A 241 -1.54 13.75 -0.13
CA VAL A 241 -2.18 12.58 0.47
C VAL A 241 -1.45 12.27 1.79
N PRO A 242 -2.02 12.63 2.95
CA PRO A 242 -1.34 12.52 4.24
C PRO A 242 -1.26 11.08 4.76
N SER A 243 -2.13 10.19 4.27
CA SER A 243 -2.11 8.77 4.59
C SER A 243 -2.87 7.97 3.54
N ILE A 244 -2.42 6.75 3.31
CA ILE A 244 -3.04 5.80 2.38
C ILE A 244 -3.83 4.69 3.08
N GLY A 245 -3.78 4.58 4.41
CA GLY A 245 -4.29 3.41 5.13
C GLY A 245 -5.75 3.05 4.80
N LYS A 246 -6.61 4.06 4.60
CA LYS A 246 -8.00 3.82 4.17
C LYS A 246 -8.12 3.24 2.76
N VAL A 247 -7.20 3.58 1.87
CA VAL A 247 -7.09 3.03 0.50
C VAL A 247 -6.57 1.61 0.57
N THR A 248 -5.59 1.34 1.42
CA THR A 248 -5.09 -0.01 1.68
C THR A 248 -6.23 -0.94 2.11
N ILE A 249 -7.01 -0.56 3.12
CA ILE A 249 -8.14 -1.37 3.60
C ILE A 249 -9.15 -1.67 2.47
N ALA A 250 -9.50 -0.67 1.68
CA ALA A 250 -10.40 -0.86 0.55
C ALA A 250 -9.83 -1.86 -0.49
N MET A 251 -8.52 -1.81 -0.76
CA MET A 251 -7.87 -2.78 -1.65
C MET A 251 -7.82 -4.19 -1.05
N LEU A 252 -7.68 -4.33 0.28
CA LEU A 252 -7.79 -5.64 0.95
C LEU A 252 -9.17 -6.26 0.75
N GLU A 253 -10.24 -5.48 0.89
CA GLU A 253 -11.61 -5.96 0.63
C GLU A 253 -11.82 -6.34 -0.84
N ARG A 254 -11.18 -5.64 -1.77
CA ARG A 254 -11.17 -6.04 -3.19
C ARG A 254 -10.51 -7.39 -3.40
N ASN A 255 -9.35 -7.59 -2.78
CA ASN A 255 -8.61 -8.83 -2.86
C ASN A 255 -9.42 -9.96 -2.24
N LEU A 256 -10.06 -9.71 -1.09
CA LEU A 256 -10.97 -10.66 -0.45
C LEU A 256 -12.09 -11.12 -1.40
N LEU A 257 -12.75 -10.20 -2.12
CA LEU A 257 -13.78 -10.60 -3.09
C LEU A 257 -13.21 -11.47 -4.22
N ARG A 258 -12.00 -11.16 -4.71
CA ARG A 258 -11.33 -12.00 -5.73
C ARG A 258 -10.99 -13.39 -5.20
N LEU A 259 -10.50 -13.47 -3.96
CA LEU A 259 -10.18 -14.74 -3.31
C LEU A 259 -11.45 -15.55 -3.04
N TYR A 260 -12.53 -14.90 -2.60
CA TYR A 260 -13.85 -15.51 -2.47
C TYR A 260 -14.30 -16.15 -3.79
N ASP A 261 -14.25 -15.41 -4.89
CA ASP A 261 -14.62 -15.91 -6.22
C ASP A 261 -13.75 -17.10 -6.65
N TYR A 262 -12.44 -17.02 -6.39
CA TYR A 262 -11.50 -18.10 -6.66
C TYR A 262 -11.80 -19.37 -5.85
N GLN A 263 -12.07 -19.23 -4.54
CA GLN A 263 -12.44 -20.34 -3.68
C GLN A 263 -13.74 -20.99 -4.15
N MET A 264 -14.78 -20.21 -4.43
CA MET A 264 -16.05 -20.72 -4.93
C MET A 264 -15.92 -21.44 -6.29
N SER A 265 -15.00 -20.99 -7.15
CA SER A 265 -14.74 -21.65 -8.45
C SER A 265 -14.06 -23.02 -8.34
N LYS A 266 -13.47 -23.37 -7.18
CA LYS A 266 -12.87 -24.68 -6.94
C LYS A 266 -13.83 -25.68 -6.31
N THR A 267 -14.87 -25.19 -5.63
CA THR A 267 -15.84 -26.01 -4.92
C THR A 267 -17.04 -26.41 -5.79
N GLY A 268 -17.23 -25.75 -6.94
CA GLY A 268 -18.25 -26.07 -7.96
C GLY A 268 -17.68 -26.84 -9.13
#